data_AF-G8LZI3-F1
#
_entry.id   AF-G8LZI3-F1
#
_cell.length_a   1.000
_cell.length_b   1.000
_cell.length_c   1.000
_cell.angle_alpha   90.00
_cell.angle_beta   90.00
_cell.angle_gamma   90.00
#
_symmetry.space_group_name_H-M   'P 1'
#
loop_
_entity.id
_entity.type
_entity.pdbx_description
1 polymer ?
#
loop_
_entity_poly.entity_id
_entity_poly.type
_entity_poly.pdbx_seq_one_letter_code
_entity_poly.pdbx_strand_id
1 'polypeptide(L)'
;MTIREALEEILDKNEISQYLSLEDRNIIMENYSRFEEPLEKEYQFDSSKYRVAGVVLYNIVQLSDDLKNRKLADNKGLVFSIKSICKIVGIGEKAFYRLNNEFKEKFDYFNKKTQKERNNKKEKVIDENKLSNLMGIIKKYRRKSVPPHLNRETLIQIFNHTLYCLQYLYIDKSAIKIKEFLGHVMVNIYIAGYDVKEKKLTELFGEIAKDTDIMLTAGRNKEDFVRVKDIYGKYENKVYVELGGN
;
A
#
# COMPACT_ATOMS: atom_id res chain seq x y z
N MET A 1 4.14 34.30 -0.89
CA MET A 1 3.30 33.11 -0.71
C MET A 1 3.87 31.95 -1.50
N THR A 2 4.36 30.95 -0.80
CA THR A 2 4.73 29.62 -1.29
C THR A 2 3.50 28.71 -1.31
N ILE A 3 3.58 27.52 -1.92
CA ILE A 3 2.50 26.53 -1.82
C ILE A 3 2.38 26.04 -0.37
N ARG A 4 3.50 25.94 0.35
CA ARG A 4 3.52 25.59 1.78
C ARG A 4 2.73 26.59 2.62
N GLU A 5 3.01 27.88 2.49
CA GLU A 5 2.32 28.94 3.24
C GLU A 5 0.82 28.90 2.94
N ALA A 6 0.45 28.73 1.66
CA ALA A 6 -0.95 28.58 1.27
C ALA A 6 -1.61 27.31 1.85
N LEU A 7 -0.89 26.20 1.91
CA LEU A 7 -1.38 24.96 2.50
C LEU A 7 -1.64 25.11 4.00
N GLU A 8 -0.70 25.73 4.72
CA GLU A 8 -0.86 26.05 6.15
C GLU A 8 -2.07 26.95 6.39
N GLU A 9 -2.23 28.01 5.59
CA GLU A 9 -3.41 28.88 5.66
C GLU A 9 -4.73 28.13 5.42
N ILE A 10 -4.77 27.18 4.47
CA ILE A 10 -5.95 26.35 4.21
C ILE A 10 -6.25 25.45 5.41
N LEU A 11 -5.23 24.85 6.02
CA LEU A 11 -5.38 23.97 7.18
C LEU A 11 -5.85 24.74 8.43
N ASP A 12 -5.54 26.03 8.53
CA ASP A 12 -5.96 26.92 9.62
C ASP A 12 -7.40 27.45 9.46
N LYS A 13 -8.02 27.29 8.29
CA LYS A 13 -9.43 27.67 8.10
C LYS A 13 -10.34 26.84 9.00
N ASN A 14 -11.25 27.51 9.71
CA ASN A 14 -12.22 26.87 10.61
C ASN A 14 -13.00 25.73 9.95
N GLU A 15 -13.27 25.82 8.64
CA GLU A 15 -13.92 24.77 7.85
C GLU A 15 -13.16 23.42 7.85
N ILE A 16 -11.85 23.44 8.10
CA ILE A 16 -10.97 22.26 8.17
C ILE A 16 -10.42 22.06 9.58
N SER A 17 -9.89 23.10 10.22
CA SER A 17 -9.10 23.01 11.46
C SER A 17 -9.88 22.37 12.61
N GLN A 18 -11.18 22.64 12.71
CA GLN A 18 -12.04 22.04 13.75
C GLN A 18 -12.17 20.51 13.62
N TYR A 19 -11.86 19.96 12.45
CA TYR A 19 -11.90 18.53 12.14
C TYR A 19 -10.52 17.90 12.09
N LEU A 20 -9.45 18.60 12.45
CA LEU A 20 -8.09 18.07 12.46
C LEU A 20 -7.49 18.12 13.86
N SER A 21 -6.89 17.01 14.26
CA SER A 21 -5.94 17.01 15.37
C SER A 21 -4.60 17.58 14.93
N LEU A 22 -3.75 17.92 15.89
CA LEU A 22 -2.36 18.29 15.62
C LEU A 22 -1.60 17.15 14.89
N GLU A 23 -1.91 15.89 15.22
CA GLU A 23 -1.32 14.73 14.58
C GLU A 23 -1.73 14.61 13.11
N ASP A 24 -3.01 14.83 12.80
CA ASP A 24 -3.50 14.87 11.41
C ASP A 24 -2.80 15.95 10.59
N ARG A 25 -2.62 17.14 11.18
CA ARG A 25 -1.89 18.25 10.55
C ARG A 25 -0.44 17.87 10.26
N ASN A 26 0.23 17.24 11.21
CA ASN A 26 1.61 16.76 11.04
C ASN A 26 1.70 15.72 9.92
N ILE A 27 0.75 14.78 9.83
CA ILE A 27 0.70 13.78 8.75
C ILE A 27 0.56 14.46 7.39
N ILE A 28 -0.32 15.45 7.27
CA ILE A 28 -0.51 16.20 6.01
C ILE A 28 0.78 16.94 5.63
N MET A 29 1.40 17.65 6.58
CA MET A 29 2.62 18.42 6.33
C MET A 29 3.84 17.54 6.05
N GLU A 30 3.95 16.38 6.71
CA GLU A 30 5.01 15.41 6.43
C GLU A 30 4.87 14.84 5.01
N ASN A 31 3.63 14.52 4.60
CA ASN A 31 3.39 14.07 3.23
C ASN A 31 3.67 15.19 2.22
N TYR A 32 3.29 16.44 2.50
CA TYR A 32 3.61 17.57 1.65
C TYR A 32 5.12 17.78 1.50
N SER A 33 5.88 17.67 2.60
CA SER A 33 7.33 17.88 2.61
C SER A 33 8.08 16.96 1.63
N ARG A 34 7.51 15.78 1.31
CA ARG A 34 8.05 14.86 0.29
C ARG A 34 8.01 15.44 -1.12
N PHE A 35 7.08 16.35 -1.37
CA PHE A 35 6.81 16.95 -2.68
C PHE A 35 7.15 18.45 -2.71
N GLU A 36 7.55 19.04 -1.60
CA GLU A 36 7.73 20.49 -1.45
C GLU A 36 8.69 21.06 -2.49
N GLU A 37 9.92 20.55 -2.58
CA GLU A 37 10.91 21.05 -3.52
C GLU A 37 10.47 20.98 -5.00
N PRO A 38 9.99 19.83 -5.53
CA PRO A 38 9.53 19.78 -6.92
C PRO A 38 8.27 20.63 -7.17
N LEU A 39 7.37 20.76 -6.19
CA LEU A 39 6.16 21.58 -6.33
C LEU A 39 6.47 23.07 -6.33
N GLU A 40 7.30 23.54 -5.40
CA GLU A 40 7.67 24.96 -5.33
C GLU A 40 8.45 25.38 -6.58
N LYS A 41 9.25 24.49 -7.16
CA LYS A 41 9.95 24.74 -8.42
C LYS A 41 8.99 24.80 -9.62
N GLU A 42 8.08 23.84 -9.74
CA GLU A 42 7.13 23.77 -10.86
C GLU A 42 6.20 24.99 -10.89
N TYR A 43 5.75 25.45 -9.73
CA TYR A 43 4.77 26.53 -9.58
C TYR A 43 5.40 27.86 -9.11
N GLN A 44 6.72 28.02 -9.26
CA GLN A 44 7.46 29.17 -8.75
C GLN A 44 6.84 30.52 -9.17
N PHE A 45 6.41 30.61 -10.44
CA PHE A 45 5.85 31.82 -11.05
C PHE A 45 4.32 31.80 -11.14
N ASP A 46 3.65 30.79 -10.59
CA ASP A 46 2.19 30.70 -10.63
C ASP A 46 1.57 31.71 -9.66
N SER A 47 0.65 32.54 -10.15
CA SER A 47 -0.12 33.48 -9.31
C SER A 47 -1.24 32.78 -8.53
N SER A 48 -1.54 31.52 -8.86
CA SER A 48 -2.63 30.70 -8.32
C SER A 48 -2.18 29.70 -7.26
N LYS A 49 -1.08 29.96 -6.53
CA LYS A 49 -0.53 29.06 -5.50
C LYS A 49 -1.54 28.61 -4.45
N TYR A 50 -2.49 29.49 -4.06
CA TYR A 50 -3.57 29.12 -3.13
C TYR A 50 -4.49 28.02 -3.69
N ARG A 51 -4.79 28.09 -4.99
CA ARG A 51 -5.64 27.12 -5.69
C ARG A 51 -4.90 25.80 -5.88
N VAL A 52 -3.61 25.88 -6.23
CA VAL A 52 -2.72 24.73 -6.35
C VAL A 52 -2.58 24.02 -4.99
N ALA A 53 -2.40 24.76 -3.90
CA ALA A 53 -2.34 24.20 -2.55
C ALA A 53 -3.63 23.42 -2.16
N GLY A 54 -4.80 23.89 -2.60
CA GLY A 54 -6.05 23.13 -2.44
C GLY A 54 -6.05 21.79 -3.19
N VAL A 55 -5.55 21.78 -4.42
CA VAL A 55 -5.40 20.55 -5.22
C VAL A 55 -4.37 19.60 -4.59
N VAL A 56 -3.24 20.13 -4.11
CA VAL A 56 -2.22 19.37 -3.39
C VAL A 56 -2.80 18.73 -2.13
N LEU A 57 -3.50 19.52 -1.30
CA LEU A 57 -4.16 19.03 -0.09
C LEU A 57 -5.11 17.88 -0.38
N TYR A 58 -5.96 18.04 -1.40
CA TYR A 58 -6.91 17.00 -1.80
C TYR A 58 -6.18 15.67 -2.07
N ASN A 59 -5.13 15.71 -2.90
CA ASN A 59 -4.39 14.51 -3.28
C ASN A 59 -3.61 13.89 -2.11
N ILE A 60 -3.03 14.70 -1.23
CA ILE A 60 -2.37 14.21 0.00
C ILE A 60 -3.37 13.49 0.90
N VAL A 61 -4.56 14.07 1.11
CA VAL A 61 -5.59 13.47 1.95
C VAL A 61 -6.08 12.13 1.38
N GLN A 62 -6.14 11.98 0.05
CA GLN A 62 -6.51 10.69 -0.57
C GLN A 62 -5.54 9.54 -0.24
N LEU A 63 -4.32 9.82 0.25
CA LEU A 63 -3.36 8.81 0.66
C LEU A 63 -3.66 8.20 2.05
N SER A 64 -4.58 8.78 2.84
CA SER A 64 -4.95 8.32 4.17
C SER A 64 -6.42 7.94 4.25
N ASP A 65 -6.70 6.68 4.63
CA ASP A 65 -8.07 6.19 4.80
C ASP A 65 -8.84 6.94 5.88
N ASP A 66 -8.14 7.40 6.94
CA ASP A 66 -8.78 8.11 8.06
C ASP A 66 -9.12 9.55 7.68
N LEU A 67 -8.24 10.23 6.93
CA LEU A 67 -8.47 11.60 6.49
C LEU A 67 -9.50 11.66 5.36
N LYS A 68 -9.40 10.77 4.36
CA LYS A 68 -10.31 10.80 3.19
C LYS A 68 -11.76 10.51 3.55
N ASN A 69 -11.99 9.71 4.60
CA ASN A 69 -13.32 9.31 5.05
C ASN A 69 -13.87 10.21 6.16
N ARG A 70 -13.14 11.27 6.56
CA ARG A 70 -13.56 12.15 7.65
C ARG A 70 -14.81 12.94 7.28
N LYS A 71 -15.82 12.91 8.16
CA LYS A 71 -17.13 13.52 7.94
C LYS A 71 -17.27 14.86 8.67
N LEU A 72 -18.13 15.71 8.11
CA LEU A 72 -18.63 16.92 8.77
C LEU A 72 -19.48 16.56 9.99
N ALA A 73 -19.68 17.53 10.90
CA ALA A 73 -20.44 17.33 12.14
C ALA A 73 -21.88 16.83 11.93
N ASP A 74 -22.49 17.15 10.78
CA ASP A 74 -23.83 16.71 10.40
C ASP A 74 -23.88 15.31 9.75
N ASN A 75 -22.73 14.65 9.59
CA ASN A 75 -22.54 13.37 8.89
C ASN A 75 -22.98 13.34 7.41
N LYS A 76 -23.33 14.47 6.79
CA LYS A 76 -23.89 14.53 5.43
C LYS A 76 -22.85 14.77 4.33
N GLY A 77 -21.58 14.93 4.69
CA GLY A 77 -20.51 15.14 3.71
C GLY A 77 -19.12 14.86 4.26
N LEU A 78 -18.15 14.73 3.34
CA LEU A 78 -16.74 14.60 3.68
C LEU A 78 -16.11 15.98 3.89
N VAL A 79 -15.25 16.09 4.90
CA VAL A 79 -14.47 17.31 5.18
C VAL A 79 -13.63 17.68 3.95
N PHE A 80 -12.89 16.71 3.41
CA PHE A 80 -11.98 16.90 2.29
C PHE A 80 -12.59 16.52 0.93
N SER A 81 -13.87 16.85 0.73
CA SER A 81 -14.49 16.72 -0.59
C SER A 81 -13.97 17.79 -1.56
N ILE A 82 -14.04 17.52 -2.87
CA ILE A 82 -13.71 18.51 -3.91
C ILE A 82 -14.54 19.78 -3.70
N LYS A 83 -15.83 19.64 -3.40
CA LYS A 83 -16.74 20.75 -3.13
C LYS A 83 -16.29 21.60 -1.94
N SER A 84 -15.87 20.94 -0.85
CA SER A 84 -15.38 21.62 0.35
C SER A 84 -14.09 22.41 0.06
N ILE A 85 -13.13 21.79 -0.63
CA ILE A 85 -11.85 22.42 -0.95
C ILE A 85 -12.05 23.57 -1.95
N CYS A 86 -12.89 23.39 -2.97
CA CYS A 86 -13.27 24.42 -3.93
C CYS A 86 -13.82 25.68 -3.24
N LYS A 87 -14.68 25.49 -2.24
CA LYS A 87 -15.23 26.59 -1.43
C LYS A 87 -14.14 27.35 -0.68
N ILE A 88 -13.17 26.63 -0.11
CA ILE A 88 -12.08 27.23 0.69
C ILE A 88 -11.11 28.01 -0.21
N VAL A 89 -10.70 27.44 -1.35
CA VAL A 89 -9.72 28.07 -2.24
C VAL A 89 -10.34 29.01 -3.28
N GLY A 90 -11.66 29.17 -3.26
CA GLY A 90 -12.39 30.10 -4.12
C GLY A 90 -12.32 29.73 -5.61
N ILE A 91 -12.46 28.44 -5.94
CA ILE A 91 -12.51 27.98 -7.35
C ILE A 91 -13.74 27.14 -7.62
N GLY A 92 -14.23 27.18 -8.87
CA GLY A 92 -15.31 26.32 -9.32
C GLY A 92 -14.85 24.87 -9.51
N GLU A 93 -15.74 23.90 -9.27
CA GLU A 93 -15.41 22.47 -9.38
C GLU A 93 -14.85 22.09 -10.74
N LYS A 94 -15.36 22.65 -11.85
CA LYS A 94 -14.82 22.41 -13.20
C LYS A 94 -13.34 22.83 -13.33
N ALA A 95 -13.00 23.99 -12.76
CA ALA A 95 -11.63 24.47 -12.75
C ALA A 95 -10.74 23.60 -11.84
N PHE A 96 -11.28 23.15 -10.71
CA PHE A 96 -10.60 22.19 -9.83
C PHE A 96 -10.31 20.88 -10.56
N TYR A 97 -11.28 20.27 -11.25
CA TYR A 97 -11.07 19.02 -11.98
C TYR A 97 -10.00 19.17 -13.06
N ARG A 98 -9.98 20.28 -13.79
CA ARG A 98 -8.94 20.56 -14.79
C ARG A 98 -7.55 20.62 -14.15
N LEU A 99 -7.40 21.45 -13.11
CA LEU A 99 -6.14 21.60 -12.38
C LEU A 99 -5.70 20.26 -11.73
N ASN A 100 -6.64 19.51 -11.19
CA ASN A 100 -6.38 18.21 -10.57
C ASN A 100 -5.94 17.16 -11.58
N ASN A 101 -6.49 17.16 -12.80
CA ASN A 101 -6.06 16.23 -13.86
C ASN A 101 -4.64 16.57 -14.34
N GLU A 102 -4.34 17.85 -14.56
CA GLU A 102 -2.98 18.31 -14.89
C GLU A 102 -1.99 18.01 -13.77
N PHE A 103 -2.45 18.09 -12.52
CA PHE A 103 -1.65 17.79 -11.34
C PHE A 103 -1.44 16.29 -11.12
N LYS A 104 -2.43 15.43 -11.40
CA LYS A 104 -2.35 13.98 -11.11
C LYS A 104 -1.17 13.30 -11.76
N GLU A 105 -0.89 13.59 -13.03
CA GLU A 105 0.26 13.00 -13.73
C GLU A 105 1.59 13.42 -13.08
N LYS A 106 1.68 14.68 -12.66
CA LYS A 106 2.85 15.22 -11.95
C LYS A 106 2.96 14.64 -10.53
N PHE A 107 1.83 14.52 -9.83
CA PHE A 107 1.75 13.98 -8.47
C PHE A 107 2.13 12.50 -8.44
N ASP A 108 1.64 11.70 -9.39
CA ASP A 108 2.02 10.30 -9.54
C ASP A 108 3.51 10.16 -9.86
N TYR A 109 4.06 11.05 -10.70
CA TYR A 109 5.49 11.09 -10.97
C TYR A 109 6.30 11.45 -9.73
N PHE A 110 5.91 12.48 -8.97
CA PHE A 110 6.59 12.88 -7.74
C PHE A 110 6.50 11.80 -6.66
N ASN A 111 5.35 11.14 -6.54
CA ASN A 111 5.13 10.01 -5.65
C ASN A 111 5.97 8.79 -6.05
N LYS A 112 6.09 8.50 -7.35
CA LYS A 112 7.00 7.47 -7.88
C LYS A 112 8.47 7.83 -7.63
N LYS A 113 8.85 9.10 -7.76
CA LYS A 113 10.24 9.55 -7.55
C LYS A 113 10.65 9.52 -6.07
N THR A 114 9.77 9.95 -5.17
CA THR A 114 9.98 9.84 -3.71
C THR A 114 9.94 8.39 -3.22
N GLN A 115 9.13 7.52 -3.84
CA GLN A 115 9.22 6.07 -3.64
C GLN A 115 10.55 5.49 -4.17
N LYS A 116 11.03 5.93 -5.33
CA LYS A 116 12.34 5.52 -5.89
C LYS A 116 13.52 6.01 -5.05
N GLU A 117 13.45 7.18 -4.42
CA GLU A 117 14.50 7.70 -3.53
C GLU A 117 14.50 7.00 -2.16
N ARG A 118 13.37 6.41 -1.72
CA ARG A 118 13.36 5.41 -0.64
C ARG A 118 13.83 4.02 -1.11
N ASN A 119 13.60 3.69 -2.38
CA ASN A 119 13.95 2.41 -3.01
C ASN A 119 15.26 2.48 -3.81
N ASN A 120 16.33 2.95 -3.18
CA ASN A 120 17.69 2.57 -3.57
C ASN A 120 18.00 1.08 -3.26
N LYS A 121 16.98 0.23 -3.22
CA LYS A 121 17.07 -1.20 -3.48
C LYS A 121 16.25 -1.52 -4.73
N LYS A 122 16.98 -1.95 -5.76
CA LYS A 122 16.45 -2.38 -7.06
C LYS A 122 15.37 -3.45 -6.87
N GLU A 123 14.12 -3.12 -7.13
CA GLU A 123 13.13 -4.08 -7.60
C GLU A 123 12.91 -3.88 -9.10
N LYS A 124 13.04 -4.96 -9.87
CA LYS A 124 12.58 -5.02 -11.25
C LYS A 124 11.07 -4.76 -11.22
N VAL A 125 10.63 -3.64 -11.82
CA VAL A 125 9.21 -3.35 -12.01
C VAL A 125 8.64 -4.44 -12.92
N ILE A 126 7.79 -5.28 -12.35
CA ILE A 126 6.94 -6.19 -13.10
C ILE A 126 5.88 -5.33 -13.79
N ASP A 127 5.73 -5.50 -15.09
CA ASP A 127 4.76 -4.80 -15.94
C ASP A 127 3.32 -5.01 -15.42
N GLU A 128 2.73 -3.99 -14.79
CA GLU A 128 1.40 -4.01 -14.17
C GLU A 128 0.29 -4.39 -15.17
N ASN A 129 0.49 -4.13 -16.47
CA ASN A 129 -0.45 -4.52 -17.52
C ASN A 129 -0.53 -6.05 -17.72
N LYS A 130 0.51 -6.81 -17.36
CA LYS A 130 0.46 -8.28 -17.38
C LYS A 130 -0.27 -8.84 -16.16
N LEU A 131 -0.18 -8.15 -15.02
CA LEU A 131 -0.84 -8.53 -13.76
C LEU A 131 -2.36 -8.29 -13.78
N SER A 132 -2.86 -7.26 -14.47
CA SER A 132 -4.30 -6.96 -14.53
C SER A 132 -5.10 -8.08 -15.21
N ASN A 133 -4.58 -8.62 -16.32
CA ASN A 133 -5.15 -9.78 -17.00
C ASN A 133 -5.12 -11.02 -16.10
N LEU A 134 -4.02 -11.23 -15.36
CA LEU A 134 -3.87 -12.36 -14.45
C LEU A 134 -4.91 -12.28 -13.31
N MET A 135 -5.14 -11.10 -12.75
CA MET A 135 -6.15 -10.91 -11.69
C MET A 135 -7.58 -11.10 -12.19
N GLY A 136 -7.87 -10.73 -13.44
CA GLY A 136 -9.15 -11.06 -14.08
C GLY A 136 -9.37 -12.57 -14.17
N ILE A 137 -8.33 -13.32 -14.54
CA ILE A 137 -8.35 -14.79 -14.59
C ILE A 137 -8.52 -15.38 -13.19
N ILE A 138 -7.73 -14.96 -12.20
CA ILE A 138 -7.81 -15.45 -10.81
C ILE A 138 -9.22 -15.23 -10.22
N LYS A 139 -9.82 -14.06 -10.45
CA LYS A 139 -11.21 -13.77 -10.02
C LYS A 139 -12.24 -14.72 -10.62
N LYS A 140 -12.05 -15.14 -11.88
CA LYS A 140 -12.96 -16.08 -12.56
C LYS A 140 -12.94 -17.46 -11.89
N TYR A 141 -11.79 -17.90 -11.38
CA TYR A 141 -11.63 -19.19 -10.71
C TYR A 141 -11.95 -19.16 -9.22
N ARG A 142 -12.25 -17.99 -8.64
CA ARG A 142 -12.63 -17.88 -7.24
C ARG A 142 -13.89 -18.69 -6.94
N ARG A 143 -13.81 -19.55 -5.93
CA ARG A 143 -14.93 -20.33 -5.41
C ARG A 143 -16.03 -19.41 -4.91
N LYS A 144 -17.27 -19.67 -5.33
CA LYS A 144 -18.46 -18.85 -4.99
C LYS A 144 -19.13 -19.26 -3.67
N SER A 145 -18.94 -20.50 -3.24
CA SER A 145 -19.50 -20.98 -1.97
C SER A 145 -18.68 -20.44 -0.80
N VAL A 146 -19.35 -20.19 0.33
CA VAL A 146 -18.69 -19.81 1.58
C VAL A 146 -17.68 -20.89 1.97
N PRO A 147 -16.38 -20.56 2.10
CA PRO A 147 -15.40 -21.55 2.49
C PRO A 147 -15.51 -21.88 3.99
N PRO A 148 -15.11 -23.09 4.43
CA PRO A 148 -15.10 -23.45 5.84
C PRO A 148 -14.13 -22.55 6.63
N HIS A 149 -14.31 -22.44 7.94
CA HIS A 149 -13.43 -21.61 8.77
C HIS A 149 -11.96 -22.06 8.63
N LEU A 150 -11.09 -21.08 8.38
CA LEU A 150 -9.66 -21.32 8.18
C LEU A 150 -8.98 -21.46 9.54
N ASN A 151 -8.91 -22.69 10.05
CA ASN A 151 -8.22 -23.00 11.29
C ASN A 151 -6.70 -23.22 11.06
N ARG A 152 -5.96 -23.36 12.16
CA ARG A 152 -4.50 -23.54 12.14
C ARG A 152 -4.05 -24.78 11.36
N GLU A 153 -4.73 -25.91 11.54
CA GLU A 153 -4.39 -27.18 10.89
C GLU A 153 -4.56 -27.09 9.37
N THR A 154 -5.66 -26.51 8.91
CA THR A 154 -5.91 -26.26 7.49
C THR A 154 -4.85 -25.33 6.88
N LEU A 155 -4.41 -24.31 7.62
CA LEU A 155 -3.34 -23.41 7.17
C LEU A 155 -2.01 -24.15 6.99
N ILE A 156 -1.63 -25.01 7.94
CA ILE A 156 -0.43 -25.85 7.83
C ILE A 156 -0.51 -26.71 6.57
N GLN A 157 -1.65 -27.37 6.33
CA GLN A 157 -1.85 -28.19 5.13
C GLN A 157 -1.74 -27.37 3.84
N ILE A 158 -2.32 -26.16 3.80
CA ILE A 158 -2.22 -25.26 2.64
C ILE A 158 -0.76 -24.87 2.38
N PHE A 159 0.00 -24.54 3.43
CA PHE A 159 1.41 -24.18 3.30
C PHE A 159 2.23 -25.36 2.76
N ASN A 160 2.09 -26.55 3.35
CA ASN A 160 2.81 -27.75 2.89
C ASN A 160 2.43 -28.14 1.46
N HIS A 161 1.13 -28.08 1.10
CA HIS A 161 0.69 -28.41 -0.25
C HIS A 161 1.17 -27.38 -1.28
N THR A 162 1.22 -26.10 -0.91
CA THR A 162 1.81 -25.06 -1.77
C THR A 162 3.30 -25.33 -1.96
N LEU A 163 4.05 -25.67 -0.91
CA LEU A 163 5.46 -26.05 -1.02
C LEU A 163 5.63 -27.22 -1.99
N TYR A 164 4.87 -28.31 -1.79
CA TYR A 164 4.88 -29.48 -2.67
C TYR A 164 4.71 -29.09 -4.14
N CYS A 165 3.67 -28.33 -4.47
CA CYS A 165 3.45 -27.86 -5.85
C CYS A 165 4.60 -27.02 -6.39
N LEU A 166 5.20 -26.16 -5.57
CA LEU A 166 6.29 -25.29 -5.97
C LEU A 166 7.61 -26.05 -6.18
N GLN A 167 7.85 -27.14 -5.44
CA GLN A 167 9.00 -28.02 -5.68
C GLN A 167 8.95 -28.66 -7.08
N TYR A 168 7.75 -29.00 -7.59
CA TYR A 168 7.61 -29.47 -8.98
C TYR A 168 7.72 -28.34 -9.99
N LEU A 169 7.12 -27.18 -9.72
CA LEU A 169 7.12 -26.05 -10.67
C LEU A 169 8.49 -25.37 -10.82
N TYR A 170 9.28 -25.37 -9.75
CA TYR A 170 10.61 -24.77 -9.70
C TYR A 170 11.69 -25.83 -9.44
N ILE A 171 11.60 -26.97 -10.12
CA ILE A 171 12.52 -28.10 -9.97
C ILE A 171 14.00 -27.72 -10.24
N ASP A 172 14.21 -26.64 -10.99
CA ASP A 172 15.52 -26.07 -11.33
C ASP A 172 16.08 -25.12 -10.25
N LYS A 173 15.30 -24.79 -9.22
CA LYS A 173 15.70 -23.90 -8.13
C LYS A 173 15.88 -24.66 -6.83
N SER A 174 16.94 -24.31 -6.09
CA SER A 174 17.16 -24.83 -4.74
C SER A 174 16.32 -24.13 -3.67
N ALA A 175 15.89 -22.90 -3.91
CA ALA A 175 15.11 -22.10 -2.97
C ALA A 175 14.35 -20.96 -3.68
N ILE A 176 13.30 -20.47 -3.03
CA ILE A 176 12.56 -19.25 -3.42
C ILE A 176 12.44 -18.30 -2.22
N LYS A 177 12.18 -17.02 -2.48
CA LYS A 177 11.94 -16.06 -1.38
C LYS A 177 10.67 -16.41 -0.63
N ILE A 178 10.65 -16.24 0.69
CA ILE A 178 9.45 -16.44 1.52
C ILE A 178 8.29 -15.56 1.04
N LYS A 179 8.57 -14.31 0.65
CA LYS A 179 7.53 -13.41 0.09
C LYS A 179 6.92 -13.95 -1.21
N GLU A 180 7.73 -14.54 -2.08
CA GLU A 180 7.26 -15.16 -3.32
C GLU A 180 6.39 -16.39 -3.01
N PHE A 181 6.86 -17.26 -2.10
CA PHE A 181 6.10 -18.39 -1.57
C PHE A 181 4.72 -17.94 -1.01
N LEU A 182 4.70 -16.93 -0.15
CA LEU A 182 3.46 -16.40 0.43
C LEU A 182 2.54 -15.77 -0.62
N GLY A 183 3.09 -15.22 -1.70
CA GLY A 183 2.32 -14.78 -2.87
C GLY A 183 1.53 -15.93 -3.49
N HIS A 184 2.15 -17.10 -3.69
CA HIS A 184 1.47 -18.30 -4.18
C HIS A 184 0.38 -18.77 -3.22
N VAL A 185 0.67 -18.80 -1.92
CA VAL A 185 -0.31 -19.17 -0.90
C VAL A 185 -1.51 -18.21 -0.91
N MET A 186 -1.25 -16.91 -0.98
CA MET A 186 -2.30 -15.89 -0.98
C MET A 186 -3.25 -16.06 -2.19
N VAL A 187 -2.71 -16.35 -3.37
CA VAL A 187 -3.51 -16.64 -4.56
C VAL A 187 -4.36 -17.90 -4.36
N ASN A 188 -3.79 -18.98 -3.83
CA ASN A 188 -4.52 -20.23 -3.56
C ASN A 188 -5.66 -20.02 -2.57
N ILE A 189 -5.41 -19.30 -1.47
CA ILE A 189 -6.39 -18.95 -0.45
C ILE A 189 -7.50 -18.06 -1.04
N TYR A 190 -7.14 -17.08 -1.88
CA TYR A 190 -8.12 -16.23 -2.56
C TYR A 190 -9.02 -17.02 -3.51
N ILE A 191 -8.43 -17.90 -4.34
CA ILE A 191 -9.17 -18.78 -5.25
C ILE A 191 -10.11 -19.70 -4.46
N ALA A 192 -9.70 -20.17 -3.27
CA ALA A 192 -10.54 -20.97 -2.39
C ALA A 192 -11.72 -20.18 -1.76
N GLY A 193 -11.76 -18.85 -1.93
CA GLY A 193 -12.88 -17.99 -1.52
C GLY A 193 -12.59 -17.13 -0.28
N TYR A 194 -11.39 -17.21 0.29
CA TYR A 194 -11.00 -16.47 1.49
C TYR A 194 -10.43 -15.08 1.15
N ASP A 195 -10.73 -14.09 1.99
CA ASP A 195 -10.13 -12.74 1.90
C ASP A 195 -9.15 -12.53 3.07
N VAL A 196 -7.93 -13.03 2.92
CA VAL A 196 -6.85 -12.86 3.90
C VAL A 196 -5.89 -11.77 3.42
N LYS A 197 -5.66 -10.73 4.25
CA LYS A 197 -4.68 -9.69 3.97
C LYS A 197 -3.26 -10.24 4.07
N GLU A 198 -2.37 -9.84 3.16
CA GLU A 198 -0.96 -10.27 3.10
C GLU A 198 -0.25 -10.16 4.46
N LYS A 199 -0.37 -9.02 5.15
CA LYS A 199 0.25 -8.82 6.47
C LYS A 199 -0.17 -9.90 7.48
N LYS A 200 -1.47 -10.24 7.51
CA LYS A 200 -2.02 -11.26 8.41
C LYS A 200 -1.53 -12.66 8.02
N LEU A 201 -1.42 -12.95 6.72
CA LEU A 201 -0.89 -14.23 6.25
C LEU A 201 0.59 -14.41 6.64
N THR A 202 1.40 -13.35 6.50
CA THR A 202 2.80 -13.34 6.90
C THR A 202 2.97 -13.53 8.41
N GLU A 203 2.15 -12.88 9.22
CA GLU A 203 2.13 -13.07 10.68
C GLU A 203 1.77 -14.51 11.05
N LEU A 204 0.71 -15.06 10.46
CA LEU A 204 0.27 -16.46 10.68
C LEU A 204 1.36 -17.45 10.26
N PHE A 205 1.97 -17.25 9.10
CA PHE A 205 3.09 -18.06 8.65
C PHE A 205 4.25 -18.00 9.65
N GLY A 206 4.61 -16.80 10.12
CA GLY A 206 5.66 -16.63 11.12
C GLY A 206 5.39 -17.36 12.43
N GLU A 207 4.13 -17.52 12.82
CA GLU A 207 3.76 -18.26 14.02
C GLU A 207 3.78 -19.78 13.86
N ILE A 208 3.42 -20.28 12.68
CA ILE A 208 3.19 -21.71 12.45
C ILE A 208 4.25 -22.38 11.58
N ALA A 209 5.23 -21.65 11.05
CA ALA A 209 6.29 -22.21 10.21
C ALA A 209 7.02 -23.40 10.86
N LYS A 210 7.25 -23.36 12.18
CA LYS A 210 7.85 -24.47 12.94
C LYS A 210 7.02 -25.76 12.95
N ASP A 211 5.73 -25.67 12.60
CA ASP A 211 4.77 -26.77 12.54
C ASP A 211 4.51 -27.23 11.09
N THR A 212 5.27 -26.70 10.13
CA THR A 212 5.20 -27.06 8.71
C THR A 212 6.43 -27.86 8.31
N ASP A 213 6.38 -28.52 7.15
CA ASP A 213 7.53 -29.24 6.58
C ASP A 213 8.49 -28.29 5.83
N ILE A 214 8.31 -26.98 6.02
CA ILE A 214 8.99 -25.95 5.25
C ILE A 214 10.33 -25.62 5.90
N MET A 215 11.41 -25.94 5.19
CA MET A 215 12.75 -25.54 5.60
C MET A 215 13.02 -24.08 5.21
N LEU A 216 13.49 -23.30 6.19
CA LEU A 216 13.71 -21.86 6.04
C LEU A 216 15.17 -21.49 6.26
N THR A 217 15.74 -20.74 5.32
CA THR A 217 17.12 -20.26 5.41
C THR A 217 17.23 -18.75 5.52
N ALA A 218 18.29 -18.33 6.20
CA ALA A 218 18.64 -16.93 6.35
C ALA A 218 19.13 -16.37 5.01
N GLY A 219 18.89 -15.08 4.79
CA GLY A 219 19.43 -14.34 3.66
C GLY A 219 20.15 -13.09 4.12
N ARG A 220 20.88 -12.46 3.20
CA ARG A 220 21.66 -11.24 3.50
C ARG A 220 20.84 -9.95 3.34
N ASN A 221 19.75 -9.98 2.56
CA ASN A 221 18.97 -8.79 2.28
C ASN A 221 17.88 -8.57 3.34
N LYS A 222 18.07 -7.52 4.17
CA LYS A 222 17.14 -7.13 5.22
C LYS A 222 15.71 -6.84 4.74
N GLU A 223 15.54 -6.43 3.49
CA GLU A 223 14.20 -6.14 2.92
C GLU A 223 13.36 -7.40 2.67
N ASP A 224 14.01 -8.53 2.52
CA ASP A 224 13.34 -9.80 2.29
C ASP A 224 13.09 -10.57 3.61
N PHE A 225 13.41 -9.96 4.76
CA PHE A 225 13.29 -10.60 6.06
C PHE A 225 11.83 -10.84 6.44
N VAL A 226 11.54 -12.07 6.81
CA VAL A 226 10.29 -12.49 7.43
C VAL A 226 10.60 -13.07 8.81
N ARG A 227 9.90 -12.56 9.82
CA ARG A 227 10.04 -13.03 11.21
C ARG A 227 9.27 -14.33 11.38
N VAL A 228 9.96 -15.40 11.75
CA VAL A 228 9.37 -16.74 11.94
C VAL A 228 9.81 -17.32 13.28
N LYS A 229 8.94 -18.10 13.93
CA LYS A 229 9.30 -18.86 15.13
C LYS A 229 10.16 -20.05 14.74
N ASP A 230 11.28 -20.22 15.42
CA ASP A 230 12.07 -21.45 15.38
C ASP A 230 11.38 -22.58 16.15
N ILE A 231 12.01 -23.75 16.17
CA ILE A 231 11.55 -24.93 16.91
C ILE A 231 11.43 -24.70 18.42
N TYR A 232 12.14 -23.70 18.97
CA TYR A 232 12.10 -23.30 20.37
C TYR A 232 11.10 -22.17 20.66
N GLY A 233 10.38 -21.68 19.64
CA GLY A 233 9.41 -20.60 19.75
C GLY A 233 10.01 -19.18 19.75
N LYS A 234 11.31 -19.02 19.48
CA LYS A 234 11.97 -17.71 19.35
C LYS A 234 11.85 -17.19 17.93
N TYR A 235 11.70 -15.86 17.79
CA TYR A 235 11.61 -15.25 16.47
C TYR A 235 12.98 -15.04 15.84
N GLU A 236 13.14 -15.54 14.62
CA GLU A 236 14.30 -15.34 13.76
C GLU A 236 13.91 -14.69 12.43
N ASN A 237 14.87 -14.02 11.79
CA ASN A 237 14.68 -13.50 10.44
C ASN A 237 15.12 -14.55 9.42
N LYS A 238 14.20 -15.00 8.58
CA LYS A 238 14.47 -15.86 7.42
C LYS A 238 14.13 -15.13 6.14
N VAL A 239 14.66 -15.61 5.03
CA VAL A 239 14.49 -14.98 3.70
C VAL A 239 14.00 -15.98 2.67
N TYR A 240 14.47 -17.22 2.74
CA TYR A 240 14.22 -18.22 1.71
C TYR A 240 13.47 -19.41 2.27
N VAL A 241 12.59 -19.95 1.43
CA VAL A 241 12.02 -21.30 1.54
C VAL A 241 12.90 -22.20 0.69
N GLU A 242 13.46 -23.24 1.28
CA GLU A 242 14.19 -24.26 0.53
C GLU A 242 13.20 -25.11 -0.27
N LEU A 243 13.59 -25.44 -1.49
CA LEU A 243 12.83 -26.30 -2.39
C LEU A 243 13.47 -27.68 -2.56
N GLY A 244 14.76 -27.86 -2.18
CA GLY A 244 15.44 -29.16 -2.28
C GLY A 244 14.95 -30.15 -1.23
N GLY A 245 14.92 -31.46 -1.46
CA GLY A 245 15.19 -32.29 -2.63
C GLY A 245 14.78 -33.74 -2.28
N ASN A 246 14.52 -34.56 -3.29
CA ASN A 246 14.68 -36.01 -3.12
C ASN A 246 16.17 -36.33 -2.91
#